data_AF-A0AAF6AVJ4-F1
#
_entry.id   AF-A0AAF6AVJ4-F1
#
_cell.length_a   1.000
_cell.length_b   1.000
_cell.length_c   1.000
_cell.angle_alpha   90.00
_cell.angle_beta   90.00
_cell.angle_gamma   90.00
#
_symmetry.space_group_name_H-M   'P 1'
#
loop_
_entity.id
_entity.type
_entity.pdbx_description
1 polymer ?
#
loop_
_entity_poly.entity_id
_entity_poly.type
_entity_poly.pdbx_seq_one_letter_code
_entity_poly.pdbx_strand_id
1 'polypeptide(L)'
;MPAISALELRPFELGMYPRVDSGMLKLSITTYFLTVARLNFGGDKQLRYPVDKYDRIWAPAKIPSGEKEFRSRTNVSRVHYPPNKEIDMPDEVMSTAWVATQWQNNVTFEVNLTGVRAMRAVPSFYFSLLFYEMLETANNTRFVNIYLDDDGEQRFFGTQNLQLFWLQVYSRRWTFTTNAPTFKIRANGTSPNPGLINAAEFYGEFDAVVWRTFQNDSSTLKTFSLSAPSLLDTAGDPCLPVPWAWVVCSIETPPRVTQINITSRGVGGNLPTDFGQLDRLTILDLSNNSYRGRVPASLRNVTTLTAMNLGGNELEGELPGFPPLAFQNLERLSFSNNRLKGNLSSLVNSLAEPLFNLDLSRNSFSGAIPTELEKLKNLQNMDLSSNRLTGELTFELDKLSSLQYLNLSSNLLRGTVPSTLWSSSSLQLVDLSNNEFETLNLTTWYQGVLKAKSLEALQFLGRSSCRGIKSRRLYLQI
;
A
#
# COMPACT_ATOMS: atom_id res chain seq x y z
N MET A 1 -4.69 -0.37 -15.58
CA MET A 1 -5.94 0.43 -15.51
C MET A 1 -5.58 1.77 -14.88
N PRO A 2 -5.62 2.90 -15.59
CA PRO A 2 -5.56 4.19 -14.92
C PRO A 2 -6.95 4.56 -14.40
N ALA A 3 -7.01 5.50 -13.47
CA ALA A 3 -8.20 6.15 -12.94
C ALA A 3 -8.93 5.46 -11.77
N ILE A 4 -8.51 5.82 -10.56
CA ILE A 4 -9.49 6.16 -9.52
C ILE A 4 -9.53 7.69 -9.48
N SER A 5 -10.36 8.31 -10.33
CA SER A 5 -10.62 9.77 -10.27
C SER A 5 -11.73 10.13 -9.27
N ALA A 6 -12.21 9.17 -8.47
CA ALA A 6 -13.20 9.46 -7.44
C ALA A 6 -12.61 10.28 -6.28
N LEU A 7 -11.29 10.22 -6.09
CA LEU A 7 -10.56 10.87 -5.01
C LEU A 7 -9.66 11.96 -5.57
N GLU A 8 -10.22 13.16 -5.67
CA GLU A 8 -9.47 14.38 -6.04
C GLU A 8 -9.11 15.10 -4.75
N LEU A 9 -7.81 15.29 -4.49
CA LEU A 9 -7.32 16.11 -3.39
C LEU A 9 -6.89 17.47 -3.93
N ARG A 10 -7.54 18.56 -3.49
CA ARG A 10 -7.17 19.92 -3.96
C ARG A 10 -7.23 21.00 -2.86
N PRO A 11 -6.44 22.08 -3.01
CA PRO A 11 -6.56 23.26 -2.14
C PRO A 11 -7.98 23.84 -2.18
N PHE A 12 -8.46 24.33 -1.04
CA PHE A 12 -9.73 25.05 -0.95
C PHE A 12 -9.60 26.45 -1.59
N GLU A 13 -10.34 26.71 -2.67
CA GLU A 13 -10.54 28.06 -3.19
C GLU A 13 -11.77 28.69 -2.51
N LEU A 14 -11.62 29.92 -2.01
CA LEU A 14 -12.60 30.63 -1.19
C LEU A 14 -13.98 30.86 -1.82
N GLY A 15 -14.08 30.68 -3.13
CA GLY A 15 -15.34 30.76 -3.87
C GLY A 15 -15.88 29.42 -4.38
N MET A 16 -15.22 28.27 -4.23
CA MET A 16 -15.74 27.05 -4.90
C MET A 16 -16.95 26.42 -4.21
N TYR A 17 -17.07 26.56 -2.88
CA TYR A 17 -18.21 26.02 -2.12
C TYR A 17 -18.50 26.91 -0.90
N PRO A 18 -19.63 27.62 -0.85
CA PRO A 18 -20.07 28.36 0.33
C PRO A 18 -20.17 27.42 1.55
N ARG A 19 -19.68 27.82 2.72
CA ARG A 19 -19.85 27.04 3.97
C ARG A 19 -21.16 27.43 4.64
N VAL A 20 -21.99 26.44 5.00
CA VAL A 20 -23.24 26.65 5.76
C VAL A 20 -23.01 27.19 7.18
N ASP A 21 -21.77 27.22 7.69
CA ASP A 21 -21.48 27.64 9.06
C ASP A 21 -20.17 28.45 9.15
N SER A 22 -20.20 29.72 8.75
CA SER A 22 -19.07 30.66 8.82
C SER A 22 -18.70 31.12 10.24
N GLY A 23 -19.23 30.45 11.27
CA GLY A 23 -19.14 30.89 12.66
C GLY A 23 -17.87 30.52 13.43
N MET A 24 -17.11 29.47 13.09
CA MET A 24 -16.02 29.01 13.98
C MET A 24 -14.77 28.36 13.34
N LEU A 25 -14.62 28.36 12.01
CA LEU A 25 -13.36 27.93 11.39
C LEU A 25 -12.77 29.12 10.64
N LYS A 26 -11.92 29.87 11.36
CA LYS A 26 -11.01 30.85 10.76
C LYS A 26 -10.26 30.16 9.62
N LEU A 27 -10.47 30.66 8.41
CA LEU A 27 -9.54 30.69 7.27
C LEU A 27 -8.12 30.24 7.64
N SER A 28 -7.84 28.94 7.60
CA SER A 28 -6.48 28.47 7.40
C SER A 28 -6.35 28.12 5.91
N ILE A 29 -5.29 28.61 5.30
CA ILE A 29 -4.93 28.46 3.89
C ILE A 29 -4.53 26.99 3.57
N THR A 30 -4.91 26.05 4.45
CA THR A 30 -4.41 24.68 4.53
C THR A 30 -5.51 23.65 4.54
N THR A 31 -6.76 24.04 4.34
CA THR A 31 -7.86 23.09 4.14
C THR A 31 -7.81 22.46 2.75
N TYR A 32 -7.95 21.14 2.68
CA TYR A 32 -8.09 20.41 1.42
C TYR A 32 -9.47 19.81 1.29
N PHE A 33 -9.94 19.76 0.05
CA PHE A 33 -11.11 18.99 -0.34
C PHE A 33 -10.71 17.62 -0.82
N LEU A 34 -11.52 16.66 -0.43
CA LEU A 34 -11.42 15.29 -0.85
C LEU A 34 -12.72 14.90 -1.54
N THR A 35 -12.76 14.92 -2.86
CA THR A 35 -13.93 14.38 -3.56
C THR A 35 -14.06 12.90 -3.23
N VAL A 36 -15.29 12.46 -3.04
CA VAL A 36 -15.68 11.12 -2.57
C VAL A 36 -16.45 10.41 -3.67
N ALA A 37 -17.43 11.10 -4.25
CA ALA A 37 -18.23 10.60 -5.35
C ALA A 37 -18.83 11.76 -6.15
N ARG A 38 -19.05 11.51 -7.44
CA ARG A 38 -19.76 12.40 -8.37
C ARG A 38 -20.79 11.59 -9.13
N LEU A 39 -22.05 11.99 -9.01
CA LEU A 39 -23.18 11.29 -9.59
C LEU A 39 -23.84 12.11 -10.69
N ASN A 40 -24.02 11.52 -11.86
CA ASN A 40 -24.86 12.02 -12.94
C ASN A 40 -26.23 11.32 -12.86
N PHE A 41 -27.26 12.10 -12.58
CA PHE A 41 -28.64 11.66 -12.51
C PHE A 41 -29.25 11.77 -13.91
N GLY A 42 -29.29 10.67 -14.66
CA GLY A 42 -29.89 10.62 -16.00
C GLY A 42 -28.93 10.13 -17.08
N GLY A 43 -27.62 10.13 -16.80
CA GLY A 43 -26.63 9.41 -17.58
C GLY A 43 -26.71 7.90 -17.36
N ASP A 44 -26.52 7.13 -18.43
CA ASP A 44 -26.43 5.66 -18.43
C ASP A 44 -24.99 5.15 -18.45
N LYS A 45 -24.03 6.07 -18.67
CA LYS A 45 -22.60 5.78 -18.80
C LYS A 45 -21.79 6.67 -17.89
N GLN A 46 -20.64 6.15 -17.49
CA GLN A 46 -19.62 6.95 -16.83
C GLN A 46 -19.07 7.96 -17.84
N LEU A 47 -19.14 9.25 -17.47
CA LEU A 47 -18.64 10.34 -18.29
C LEU A 47 -17.31 10.82 -17.72
N ARG A 48 -16.29 10.89 -18.57
CA ARG A 48 -15.04 11.61 -18.30
C ARG A 48 -15.05 12.81 -19.22
N TYR A 49 -14.98 14.01 -18.66
CA TYR A 49 -15.12 15.23 -19.45
C TYR A 49 -13.73 15.83 -19.71
N PRO A 50 -13.17 15.70 -20.94
CA PRO A 50 -11.82 16.18 -21.24
C PRO A 50 -11.72 17.71 -21.29
N VAL A 51 -12.87 18.41 -21.35
CA VAL A 51 -12.97 19.88 -21.28
C VAL A 51 -13.08 20.37 -19.83
N ASP A 52 -13.16 19.45 -18.88
CA ASP A 52 -13.08 19.75 -17.47
C ASP A 52 -11.65 20.11 -17.10
N LYS A 53 -11.42 21.30 -16.55
CA LYS A 53 -10.09 21.71 -16.08
C LYS A 53 -9.49 20.75 -15.05
N TYR A 54 -10.31 19.90 -14.43
CA TYR A 54 -9.89 18.91 -13.43
C TYR A 54 -10.10 17.45 -13.88
N ASP A 55 -10.42 17.20 -15.17
CA ASP A 55 -10.57 15.85 -15.76
C ASP A 55 -11.49 14.91 -14.94
N ARG A 56 -12.62 15.47 -14.49
CA ARG A 56 -13.50 14.81 -13.52
C ARG A 56 -14.28 13.67 -14.17
N ILE A 57 -14.51 12.61 -13.40
CA ILE A 57 -15.38 11.49 -13.75
C ILE A 57 -16.71 11.59 -13.01
N TRP A 58 -17.80 11.43 -13.76
CA TRP A 58 -19.17 11.39 -13.28
C TRP A 58 -19.75 9.99 -13.51
N ALA A 59 -20.19 9.33 -12.45
CA ALA A 59 -20.78 8.00 -12.51
C ALA A 59 -22.32 8.08 -12.57
N PRO A 60 -23.00 7.16 -13.26
CA PRO A 60 -24.45 7.04 -13.18
C PRO A 60 -24.90 6.86 -11.72
N ALA A 61 -25.90 7.63 -11.29
CA ALA A 61 -26.54 7.39 -10.00
C ALA A 61 -27.20 6.00 -9.99
N LYS A 62 -27.12 5.28 -8.86
CA LYS A 62 -27.72 3.95 -8.71
C LYS A 62 -28.93 4.03 -7.79
N ILE A 63 -30.02 3.39 -8.19
CA ILE A 63 -31.23 3.25 -7.38
C ILE A 63 -31.12 1.96 -6.57
N PRO A 64 -31.42 1.97 -5.25
CA PRO A 64 -31.51 0.74 -4.47
C PRO A 64 -32.48 -0.26 -5.09
N SER A 65 -32.19 -1.56 -4.90
CA SER A 65 -33.02 -2.63 -5.44
C SER A 65 -34.46 -2.57 -4.89
N GLY A 66 -35.45 -2.46 -5.78
CA GLY A 66 -36.87 -2.51 -5.42
C GLY A 66 -37.58 -1.15 -5.43
N GLU A 67 -36.85 -0.04 -5.47
CA GLU A 67 -37.44 1.29 -5.58
C GLU A 67 -37.48 1.75 -7.05
N LYS A 68 -38.63 2.20 -7.56
CA LYS A 68 -38.80 2.70 -8.95
C LYS A 68 -39.64 3.98 -8.95
N GLU A 69 -39.08 5.08 -8.45
CA GLU A 69 -39.81 6.36 -8.31
C GLU A 69 -39.36 7.44 -9.30
N PHE A 70 -38.39 7.15 -10.18
CA PHE A 70 -37.76 8.12 -11.10
C PHE A 70 -37.63 7.60 -12.53
N ARG A 71 -37.61 8.54 -13.48
CA ARG A 71 -37.26 8.30 -14.89
C ARG A 71 -36.13 9.25 -15.31
N SER A 72 -35.24 8.79 -16.17
CA SER A 72 -34.24 9.67 -16.79
C SER A 72 -34.91 10.60 -17.81
N ARG A 73 -34.43 11.85 -17.85
CA ARG A 73 -34.77 12.83 -18.85
C ARG A 73 -33.49 13.38 -19.45
N THR A 74 -33.44 13.39 -20.77
CA THR A 74 -32.38 14.01 -21.56
C THR A 74 -32.88 15.35 -22.10
N ASN A 75 -31.96 16.24 -22.48
CA ASN A 75 -32.25 17.57 -23.07
C ASN A 75 -32.97 18.53 -22.13
N VAL A 76 -32.30 18.80 -21.03
CA VAL A 76 -32.74 19.66 -19.94
C VAL A 76 -31.95 20.99 -20.11
N SER A 77 -32.64 22.11 -20.44
CA SER A 77 -32.14 23.49 -20.74
C SER A 77 -31.35 24.21 -19.62
N ARG A 78 -30.02 24.19 -19.65
CA ARG A 78 -29.08 24.73 -18.63
C ARG A 78 -29.65 25.57 -17.47
N VAL A 79 -29.33 25.16 -16.24
CA VAL A 79 -29.46 25.98 -15.03
C VAL A 79 -28.70 27.30 -15.20
N HIS A 80 -29.39 28.42 -15.05
CA HIS A 80 -28.72 29.71 -14.97
C HIS A 80 -28.04 29.82 -13.59
N TYR A 81 -26.75 29.52 -13.55
CA TYR A 81 -25.95 29.69 -12.34
C TYR A 81 -25.87 31.18 -11.96
N PRO A 82 -25.80 31.53 -10.67
CA PRO A 82 -25.39 32.85 -10.26
C PRO A 82 -24.04 33.21 -10.92
N PRO A 83 -23.80 34.46 -11.35
CA PRO A 83 -22.57 34.87 -12.05
C PRO A 83 -21.27 34.65 -11.25
N ASN A 84 -21.37 34.35 -9.96
CA ASN A 84 -20.24 34.00 -9.12
C ASN A 84 -19.84 32.55 -9.46
N LYS A 85 -18.67 32.40 -10.08
CA LYS A 85 -18.08 31.21 -10.73
C LYS A 85 -17.80 30.01 -9.81
N GLU A 86 -18.67 29.73 -8.86
CA GLU A 86 -18.37 28.89 -7.69
C GLU A 86 -18.41 27.39 -8.02
N ILE A 87 -19.31 26.96 -8.89
CA ILE A 87 -19.48 25.54 -9.23
C ILE A 87 -19.40 25.34 -10.76
N ASP A 88 -18.27 24.83 -11.22
CA ASP A 88 -18.03 24.47 -12.62
C ASP A 88 -18.50 23.02 -12.84
N MET A 89 -19.59 22.76 -13.59
CA MET A 89 -20.04 21.39 -13.90
C MET A 89 -20.13 21.20 -15.42
N PRO A 90 -19.80 20.01 -15.96
CA PRO A 90 -19.92 19.77 -17.41
C PRO A 90 -21.35 19.97 -17.92
N ASP A 91 -21.50 20.64 -19.06
CA ASP A 91 -22.81 20.90 -19.68
C ASP A 91 -23.56 19.60 -19.97
N GLU A 92 -22.86 18.53 -20.34
CA GLU A 92 -23.46 17.20 -20.57
C GLU A 92 -24.14 16.64 -19.33
N VAL A 93 -23.52 16.74 -18.15
CA VAL A 93 -24.10 16.29 -16.87
C VAL A 93 -25.33 17.13 -16.53
N MET A 94 -25.27 18.43 -16.79
CA MET A 94 -26.36 19.35 -16.50
C MET A 94 -27.50 19.27 -17.52
N SER A 95 -27.26 18.64 -18.68
CA SER A 95 -28.27 18.41 -19.73
C SER A 95 -29.15 17.16 -19.48
N THR A 96 -28.83 16.37 -18.45
CA THR A 96 -29.58 15.19 -18.03
C THR A 96 -30.07 15.31 -16.59
N ALA A 97 -31.23 14.75 -16.30
CA ALA A 97 -31.82 14.74 -14.95
C ALA A 97 -32.60 13.45 -14.65
N TRP A 98 -32.73 13.11 -13.37
CA TRP A 98 -33.80 12.23 -12.88
C TRP A 98 -35.04 13.06 -12.57
N VAL A 99 -36.19 12.60 -13.07
CA VAL A 99 -37.51 13.20 -12.85
C VAL A 99 -38.33 12.27 -11.97
N ALA A 100 -38.86 12.79 -10.87
CA ALA A 100 -39.80 12.02 -10.05
C ALA A 100 -41.05 11.68 -10.87
N THR A 101 -41.57 10.47 -10.74
CA THR A 101 -42.85 10.12 -11.38
C THR A 101 -44.04 10.79 -10.69
N GLN A 102 -43.90 11.13 -9.39
CA GLN A 102 -44.84 11.90 -8.56
C GLN A 102 -44.06 12.70 -7.51
N TRP A 103 -44.46 13.93 -7.17
CA TRP A 103 -43.70 14.78 -6.23
C TRP A 103 -43.74 14.31 -4.77
N GLN A 104 -44.78 13.55 -4.38
CA GLN A 104 -44.93 13.01 -3.02
C GLN A 104 -44.01 11.81 -2.74
N ASN A 105 -43.30 11.33 -3.76
CA ASN A 105 -42.40 10.20 -3.69
C ASN A 105 -41.03 10.62 -3.15
N ASN A 106 -40.36 9.72 -2.44
CA ASN A 106 -39.05 10.04 -1.87
C ASN A 106 -37.99 9.76 -2.93
N VAL A 107 -37.05 10.67 -3.13
CA VAL A 107 -35.89 10.36 -3.97
C VAL A 107 -34.94 9.50 -3.17
N THR A 108 -34.68 8.28 -3.63
CA THR A 108 -33.68 7.42 -2.99
C THR A 108 -32.60 7.04 -4.00
N PHE A 109 -31.34 7.17 -3.59
CA PHE A 109 -30.19 6.73 -4.37
C PHE A 109 -29.04 6.25 -3.48
N GLU A 110 -28.23 5.36 -4.02
CA GLU A 110 -27.02 4.86 -3.37
C GLU A 110 -25.81 5.70 -3.78
N VAL A 111 -24.90 5.91 -2.84
CA VAL A 111 -23.59 6.49 -3.12
C VAL A 111 -22.54 5.42 -2.93
N ASN A 112 -21.79 5.10 -3.98
CA ASN A 112 -20.70 4.15 -3.86
C ASN A 112 -19.49 4.82 -3.20
N LEU A 113 -19.18 4.39 -1.98
CA LEU A 113 -18.09 4.91 -1.15
C LEU A 113 -16.88 3.98 -1.07
N THR A 114 -16.73 3.03 -2.00
CA THR A 114 -15.62 2.07 -1.99
C THR A 114 -14.23 2.73 -1.96
N GLY A 115 -14.07 3.91 -2.56
CA GLY A 115 -12.82 4.69 -2.48
C GLY A 115 -12.59 5.37 -1.12
N VAL A 116 -13.63 5.52 -0.30
CA VAL A 116 -13.65 6.38 0.90
C VAL A 116 -13.48 5.60 2.19
N ARG A 117 -13.87 4.33 2.21
CA ARG A 117 -13.51 3.45 3.33
C ARG A 117 -11.99 3.26 3.49
N ALA A 118 -11.21 3.44 2.42
CA ALA A 118 -9.76 3.45 2.49
C ALA A 118 -9.20 4.71 3.17
N MET A 119 -10.04 5.73 3.38
CA MET A 119 -9.66 7.01 3.95
C MET A 119 -9.97 7.02 5.44
N ARG A 120 -9.02 7.53 6.21
CA ARG A 120 -9.19 7.79 7.65
C ARG A 120 -10.39 8.71 7.84
N ALA A 121 -11.06 8.61 9.00
CA ALA A 121 -12.27 9.36 9.29
C ALA A 121 -12.12 10.84 8.88
N VAL A 122 -12.85 11.23 7.84
CA VAL A 122 -12.85 12.61 7.39
C VAL A 122 -13.60 13.44 8.44
N PRO A 123 -12.99 14.48 9.03
CA PRO A 123 -13.58 15.21 10.15
C PRO A 123 -14.83 15.99 9.76
N SER A 124 -15.05 16.27 8.47
CA SER A 124 -16.26 16.91 7.98
C SER A 124 -16.62 16.38 6.60
N PHE A 125 -17.88 16.02 6.42
CA PHE A 125 -18.43 15.54 5.18
C PHE A 125 -19.49 16.51 4.67
N TYR A 126 -19.41 16.83 3.39
CA TYR A 126 -20.29 17.72 2.69
C TYR A 126 -20.94 16.98 1.52
N PHE A 127 -22.20 17.33 1.31
CA PHE A 127 -23.03 16.82 0.25
C PHE A 127 -23.61 18.00 -0.51
N SER A 128 -23.35 18.06 -1.81
CA SER A 128 -23.89 19.08 -2.71
C SER A 128 -24.80 18.45 -3.75
N LEU A 129 -26.02 18.93 -3.84
CA LEU A 129 -26.99 18.59 -4.88
C LEU A 129 -27.19 19.78 -5.82
N LEU A 130 -27.31 19.49 -7.12
CA LEU A 130 -27.71 20.47 -8.12
C LEU A 130 -29.05 20.09 -8.73
N PHE A 131 -29.93 21.09 -8.79
CA PHE A 131 -31.28 20.97 -9.30
C PHE A 131 -31.45 21.84 -10.53
N TYR A 132 -32.09 21.28 -11.54
CA TYR A 132 -32.23 21.97 -12.81
C TYR A 132 -33.29 23.07 -12.82
N GLU A 133 -34.46 22.74 -12.30
CA GLU A 133 -35.60 23.63 -12.28
C GLU A 133 -36.65 22.94 -11.42
N MET A 134 -37.07 23.57 -10.33
CA MET A 134 -38.35 23.26 -9.71
C MET A 134 -39.23 24.47 -9.89
N LEU A 135 -39.61 24.70 -11.15
CA LEU A 135 -40.51 25.75 -11.66
C LEU A 135 -40.91 26.78 -10.60
N GLU A 136 -40.37 27.99 -10.73
CA GLU A 136 -40.82 29.19 -10.02
C GLU A 136 -42.35 29.29 -10.12
N THR A 137 -43.04 28.84 -9.07
CA THR A 137 -44.44 29.18 -8.87
C THR A 137 -44.46 30.30 -7.85
N ALA A 138 -45.15 31.39 -8.19
CA ALA A 138 -45.11 32.71 -7.56
C ALA A 138 -45.38 32.78 -6.04
N ASN A 139 -45.68 31.67 -5.36
CA ASN A 139 -45.80 31.59 -3.91
C ASN A 139 -45.57 30.14 -3.44
N ASN A 140 -44.41 29.85 -2.83
CA ASN A 140 -44.19 28.93 -1.70
C ASN A 140 -42.72 28.51 -1.61
N THR A 141 -42.08 28.78 -0.48
CA THR A 141 -40.80 28.20 -0.07
C THR A 141 -40.97 26.67 0.04
N ARG A 142 -40.31 25.94 -0.85
CA ARG A 142 -40.34 24.47 -0.84
C ARG A 142 -39.19 23.95 -0.02
N PHE A 143 -39.48 23.01 0.87
CA PHE A 143 -38.48 22.39 1.71
C PHE A 143 -38.33 20.91 1.40
N VAL A 144 -37.09 20.42 1.40
CA VAL A 144 -36.80 18.99 1.42
C VAL A 144 -36.15 18.60 2.74
N ASN A 145 -36.55 17.44 3.22
CA ASN A 145 -35.91 16.74 4.30
C ASN A 145 -34.94 15.73 3.70
N ILE A 146 -33.67 15.81 4.09
CA ILE A 146 -32.67 14.84 3.67
C ILE A 146 -32.46 13.85 4.81
N TYR A 147 -32.48 12.57 4.46
CA TYR A 147 -32.17 11.47 5.35
C TYR A 147 -31.02 10.66 4.76
N LEU A 148 -30.19 10.13 5.65
CA LEU A 148 -29.17 9.13 5.34
C LEU A 148 -29.54 7.85 6.06
N ASP A 149 -29.40 6.73 5.37
CA ASP A 149 -29.44 5.40 5.95
C ASP A 149 -28.09 4.71 5.67
N ASP A 150 -27.43 4.28 6.73
CA ASP A 150 -26.16 3.57 6.68
C ASP A 150 -26.23 2.42 7.69
N ASP A 151 -26.20 1.18 7.20
CA ASP A 151 -26.36 -0.03 8.02
C ASP A 151 -27.67 -0.08 8.84
N GLY A 152 -28.76 0.50 8.32
CA GLY A 152 -30.07 0.52 8.97
C GLY A 152 -30.29 1.66 9.96
N GLU A 153 -29.27 2.49 10.19
CA GLU A 153 -29.37 3.71 11.00
C GLU A 153 -29.88 4.88 10.15
N GLN A 154 -31.20 5.12 10.16
CA GLN A 154 -31.79 6.28 9.49
C GLN A 154 -31.58 7.56 10.32
N ARG A 155 -30.96 8.58 9.73
CA ARG A 155 -30.74 9.89 10.35
C ARG A 155 -31.24 11.05 9.51
N PHE A 156 -31.84 12.02 10.19
CA PHE A 156 -32.26 13.28 9.58
C PHE A 156 -31.09 14.26 9.52
N PHE A 157 -30.76 14.72 8.31
CA PHE A 157 -29.66 15.64 8.06
C PHE A 157 -30.08 17.11 8.16
N GLY A 158 -31.33 17.44 7.79
CA GLY A 158 -31.85 18.79 7.87
C GLY A 158 -32.95 19.09 6.87
N THR A 159 -33.61 20.22 7.11
CA THR A 159 -34.63 20.81 6.23
C THR A 159 -33.97 21.88 5.38
N GLN A 160 -34.17 21.83 4.07
CA GLN A 160 -33.43 22.66 3.13
C GLN A 160 -34.34 23.34 2.11
N ASN A 161 -34.13 24.64 1.86
CA ASN A 161 -34.92 25.43 0.93
C ASN A 161 -34.46 25.19 -0.52
N LEU A 162 -35.39 24.79 -1.37
CA LEU A 162 -35.16 24.43 -2.78
C LEU A 162 -35.24 25.60 -3.75
N GLN A 163 -35.38 26.84 -3.26
CA GLN A 163 -35.30 28.05 -4.09
C GLN A 163 -33.89 28.28 -4.66
N LEU A 164 -32.88 27.56 -4.15
CA LEU A 164 -31.52 27.60 -4.65
C LEU A 164 -31.30 26.43 -5.61
N PHE A 165 -30.80 26.71 -6.81
CA PHE A 165 -30.38 25.70 -7.81
C PHE A 165 -29.29 24.74 -7.31
N TRP A 166 -28.79 25.00 -6.11
CA TRP A 166 -27.75 24.27 -5.42
C TRP A 166 -28.13 24.12 -3.95
N LEU A 167 -27.96 22.91 -3.42
CA LEU A 167 -28.17 22.60 -2.02
C LEU A 167 -26.92 21.96 -1.44
N GLN A 168 -26.40 22.53 -0.35
CA GLN A 168 -25.33 21.95 0.44
C GLN A 168 -25.83 21.52 1.81
N VAL A 169 -25.40 20.33 2.25
CA VAL A 169 -25.59 19.82 3.60
C VAL A 169 -24.25 19.39 4.16
N TYR A 170 -24.02 19.61 5.45
CA TYR A 170 -22.77 19.27 6.12
C TYR A 170 -22.99 18.39 7.36
N SER A 171 -22.01 17.55 7.70
CA SER A 171 -21.93 16.82 8.96
C SER A 171 -20.48 16.70 9.44
N ARG A 172 -20.23 17.00 10.73
CA ARG A 172 -18.88 16.98 11.35
C ARG A 172 -18.55 15.68 12.11
N ARG A 173 -19.45 14.69 12.12
CA ARG A 173 -19.31 13.50 12.99
C ARG A 173 -19.79 12.21 12.32
N TRP A 174 -19.72 12.13 11.00
CA TRP A 174 -20.17 10.94 10.29
C TRP A 174 -19.02 10.12 9.74
N THR A 175 -19.01 8.84 10.10
CA THR A 175 -18.12 7.83 9.54
C THR A 175 -19.01 6.79 8.88
N PHE A 176 -18.81 6.53 7.58
CA PHE A 176 -19.67 5.58 6.88
C PHE A 176 -19.35 4.15 7.30
N THR A 177 -20.38 3.40 7.68
CA THR A 177 -20.29 1.99 8.07
C THR A 177 -20.55 1.06 6.90
N THR A 178 -21.10 1.51 5.77
CA THR A 178 -21.29 0.69 4.56
C THR A 178 -20.61 1.31 3.32
N ASN A 179 -20.40 0.50 2.28
CA ASN A 179 -19.87 0.97 0.99
C ASN A 179 -20.94 1.58 0.07
N ALA A 180 -22.22 1.44 0.43
CA ALA A 180 -23.35 1.88 -0.37
C ALA A 180 -24.46 2.47 0.53
N PRO A 181 -24.16 3.52 1.31
CA PRO A 181 -25.20 4.20 2.09
C PRO A 181 -26.28 4.75 1.15
N THR A 182 -27.49 4.77 1.69
CA THR A 182 -28.69 5.19 0.96
C THR A 182 -29.09 6.58 1.39
N PHE A 183 -29.19 7.50 0.42
CA PHE A 183 -29.64 8.86 0.65
C PHE A 183 -31.09 9.00 0.20
N LYS A 184 -31.91 9.57 1.09
CA LYS A 184 -33.34 9.74 0.86
C LYS A 184 -33.75 11.19 1.00
N ILE A 185 -34.29 11.77 -0.07
CA ILE A 185 -34.79 13.15 -0.12
C ILE A 185 -36.31 13.09 -0.11
N ARG A 186 -36.93 13.64 0.94
CA ARG A 186 -38.38 13.74 1.08
C ARG A 186 -38.82 15.19 0.88
N ALA A 187 -39.66 15.42 -0.11
CA ALA A 187 -40.23 16.73 -0.35
C ALA A 187 -41.40 17.04 0.60
N ASN A 188 -41.43 18.26 1.15
CA ASN A 188 -42.55 18.78 1.93
C ASN A 188 -43.32 19.81 1.08
N GLY A 189 -44.28 19.37 0.26
CA GLY A 189 -45.13 20.28 -0.53
C GLY A 189 -46.14 19.59 -1.45
N THR A 190 -47.15 20.33 -1.91
CA THR A 190 -48.31 19.83 -2.69
C THR A 190 -48.26 20.17 -4.20
N SER A 191 -47.10 20.56 -4.73
CA SER A 191 -46.96 20.94 -6.14
C SER A 191 -47.22 19.77 -7.10
N PRO A 192 -47.89 19.99 -8.24
CA PRO A 192 -48.10 18.96 -9.26
C PRO A 192 -46.85 18.65 -10.10
N ASN A 193 -45.86 19.55 -10.13
CA ASN A 193 -44.64 19.35 -10.93
C ASN A 193 -43.56 18.57 -10.14
N PRO A 194 -43.04 17.46 -10.68
CA PRO A 194 -41.98 16.67 -10.04
C PRO A 194 -40.63 17.39 -10.11
N GLY A 195 -39.81 17.23 -9.07
CA GLY A 195 -38.47 17.78 -9.04
C GLY A 195 -37.49 17.04 -9.93
N LEU A 196 -36.45 17.77 -10.34
CA LEU A 196 -35.41 17.33 -11.24
C LEU A 196 -34.05 17.42 -10.52
N ILE A 197 -33.35 16.29 -10.41
CA ILE A 197 -31.97 16.24 -9.89
C ILE A 197 -31.05 15.91 -11.06
N ASN A 198 -29.97 16.68 -11.22
CA ASN A 198 -29.03 16.51 -12.33
C ASN A 198 -27.73 15.88 -11.86
N ALA A 199 -27.24 16.38 -10.73
CA ALA A 199 -25.91 16.04 -10.24
C ALA A 199 -25.88 16.03 -8.72
N ALA A 200 -25.03 15.15 -8.19
CA ALA A 200 -24.59 15.23 -6.80
C ALA A 200 -23.07 15.12 -6.72
N GLU A 201 -22.47 15.90 -5.83
CA GLU A 201 -21.07 15.79 -5.46
C GLU A 201 -20.96 15.57 -3.94
N PHE A 202 -20.16 14.58 -3.58
CA PHE A 202 -19.85 14.23 -2.21
C PHE A 202 -18.38 14.54 -1.97
N TYR A 203 -18.08 15.25 -0.89
CA TYR A 203 -16.70 15.58 -0.57
C TYR A 203 -16.46 15.73 0.93
N GLY A 204 -15.24 15.40 1.31
CA GLY A 204 -14.69 15.61 2.62
C GLY A 204 -13.91 16.91 2.72
N GLU A 205 -13.89 17.50 3.90
CA GLU A 205 -12.96 18.59 4.24
C GLU A 205 -12.05 18.14 5.38
N PHE A 206 -10.76 18.42 5.26
CA PHE A 206 -9.81 18.25 6.37
C PHE A 206 -8.72 19.32 6.38
N ASP A 207 -8.21 19.64 7.57
CA ASP A 207 -7.08 20.56 7.73
C ASP A 207 -5.76 19.83 7.43
N ALA A 208 -5.07 20.18 6.35
CA ALA A 208 -3.84 19.48 6.01
C ALA A 208 -2.72 19.66 7.03
N VAL A 209 -2.72 20.69 7.88
CA VAL A 209 -1.65 20.84 8.88
C VAL A 209 -1.69 19.70 9.90
N VAL A 210 -2.88 19.25 10.28
CA VAL A 210 -3.06 18.21 11.30
C VAL A 210 -2.84 16.81 10.73
N TRP A 211 -3.16 16.60 9.45
CA TRP A 211 -3.27 15.26 8.88
C TRP A 211 -2.09 14.86 7.99
N ARG A 212 -1.26 15.79 7.52
CA ARG A 212 -0.13 15.53 6.63
C ARG A 212 0.79 14.42 7.15
N THR A 213 1.33 13.64 6.22
CA THR A 213 2.43 12.73 6.53
C THR A 213 3.52 13.49 7.28
N PHE A 214 4.08 12.85 8.30
CA PHE A 214 5.17 13.43 9.07
C PHE A 214 6.27 13.95 8.15
N GLN A 215 6.76 15.15 8.45
CA GLN A 215 7.55 15.95 7.51
C GLN A 215 8.78 15.19 6.98
N ASN A 216 9.49 14.44 7.83
CA ASN A 216 10.67 13.67 7.43
C ASN A 216 10.29 12.57 6.43
N ASP A 217 9.22 11.82 6.70
CA ASP A 217 8.75 10.74 5.84
C ASP A 217 8.29 11.29 4.48
N SER A 218 7.51 12.38 4.49
CA SER A 218 7.05 13.07 3.29
C SER A 218 8.21 13.57 2.43
N SER A 219 9.21 14.23 3.04
CA SER A 219 10.39 14.72 2.34
C SER A 219 11.25 13.59 1.76
N THR A 220 11.45 12.50 2.51
CA THR A 220 12.20 11.31 2.08
C THR A 220 11.55 10.67 0.86
N LEU A 221 10.22 10.50 0.90
CA LEU A 221 9.48 9.86 -0.17
C LEU A 221 9.24 10.75 -1.38
N LYS A 222 9.19 12.08 -1.23
CA LYS A 222 9.02 13.00 -2.36
C LYS A 222 10.17 12.88 -3.36
N THR A 223 11.41 12.79 -2.87
CA THR A 223 12.60 12.56 -3.72
C THR A 223 12.54 11.20 -4.41
N PHE A 224 12.09 10.17 -3.69
CA PHE A 224 11.98 8.81 -4.20
C PHE A 224 10.87 8.63 -5.25
N SER A 225 9.76 9.36 -5.11
CA SER A 225 8.58 9.27 -5.99
C SER A 225 8.85 9.60 -7.45
N LEU A 226 9.89 10.39 -7.75
CA LEU A 226 10.32 10.69 -9.12
C LEU A 226 10.75 9.42 -9.87
N SER A 227 11.23 8.41 -9.14
CA SER A 227 11.65 7.12 -9.70
C SER A 227 10.55 6.06 -9.67
N ALA A 228 9.49 6.27 -8.88
CA ALA A 228 8.39 5.35 -8.68
C ALA A 228 7.05 6.12 -8.54
N PRO A 229 6.56 6.76 -9.60
CA PRO A 229 5.41 7.66 -9.51
C PRO A 229 4.15 6.88 -9.09
N SER A 230 3.39 7.48 -8.17
CA SER A 230 2.03 7.03 -7.87
C SER A 230 1.09 7.43 -9.01
N LEU A 231 0.12 6.56 -9.32
CA LEU A 231 -0.98 6.88 -10.24
C LEU A 231 -2.07 7.76 -9.59
N LEU A 232 -1.99 7.98 -8.27
CA LEU A 232 -2.90 8.83 -7.51
C LEU A 232 -2.29 10.23 -7.36
N ASP A 233 -3.08 11.26 -7.66
CA ASP A 233 -2.74 12.65 -7.35
C ASP A 233 -2.99 12.92 -5.86
N THR A 234 -1.96 12.69 -5.05
CA THR A 234 -1.99 12.96 -3.62
C THR A 234 -1.45 14.35 -3.26
N ALA A 235 -1.34 15.26 -4.23
CA ALA A 235 -0.61 16.53 -4.08
C ALA A 235 0.83 16.36 -3.53
N GLY A 236 1.42 15.16 -3.73
CA GLY A 236 2.77 14.81 -3.27
C GLY A 236 2.89 14.33 -1.82
N ASP A 237 1.78 14.16 -1.08
CA ASP A 237 1.80 13.53 0.24
C ASP A 237 1.70 12.00 0.10
N PRO A 238 2.60 11.19 0.68
CA PRO A 238 2.63 9.75 0.44
C PRO A 238 1.56 8.94 1.19
N CYS A 239 0.94 9.50 2.24
CA CYS A 239 -0.05 8.79 3.07
C CYS A 239 -1.48 9.36 2.94
N LEU A 240 -1.64 10.56 2.39
CA LEU A 240 -2.93 11.24 2.30
C LEU A 240 -3.39 11.53 0.87
N PRO A 241 -4.72 11.56 0.61
CA PRO A 241 -5.80 11.10 1.48
C PRO A 241 -5.87 9.57 1.54
N VAL A 242 -5.28 8.92 0.54
CA VAL A 242 -5.03 7.50 0.42
C VAL A 242 -3.52 7.33 0.23
N PRO A 243 -2.89 6.37 0.92
CA PRO A 243 -1.48 6.10 0.70
C PRO A 243 -1.18 5.77 -0.76
N TRP A 244 0.02 6.09 -1.21
CA TRP A 244 0.51 5.59 -2.49
C TRP A 244 0.38 4.07 -2.54
N ALA A 245 0.09 3.51 -3.72
CA ALA A 245 -0.25 2.09 -3.89
C ALA A 245 0.84 1.09 -3.44
N TRP A 246 2.00 1.58 -3.05
CA TRP A 246 3.18 0.83 -2.63
C TRP A 246 3.69 1.23 -1.25
N VAL A 247 2.95 2.09 -0.55
CA VAL A 247 3.25 2.56 0.80
C VAL A 247 2.11 2.16 1.72
N VAL A 248 2.45 1.73 2.93
CA VAL A 248 1.51 1.59 4.05
C VAL A 248 1.90 2.59 5.13
N CYS A 249 0.91 3.26 5.72
CA CYS A 249 1.13 4.27 6.75
C CYS A 249 0.37 3.96 8.05
N SER A 250 0.97 4.31 9.20
CA SER A 250 0.39 4.12 10.54
C SER A 250 -0.84 4.99 10.76
N ILE A 251 -1.87 4.49 11.45
CA ILE A 251 -3.14 5.21 11.71
C ILE A 251 -2.99 6.48 12.57
N GLU A 252 -1.84 6.64 13.21
CA GLU A 252 -1.49 7.79 14.06
C GLU A 252 -1.56 9.11 13.29
N THR A 253 -1.73 10.21 14.03
CA THR A 253 -1.71 11.58 13.49
C THR A 253 -0.52 12.34 14.07
N PRO A 254 0.43 12.80 13.24
CA PRO A 254 0.52 12.63 11.78
C PRO A 254 0.87 11.18 11.37
N PRO A 255 0.42 10.71 10.18
CA PRO A 255 0.79 9.40 9.66
C PRO A 255 2.30 9.26 9.48
N ARG A 256 2.79 8.06 9.81
CA ARG A 256 4.18 7.64 9.55
C ARG A 256 4.21 6.51 8.53
N VAL A 257 5.23 6.46 7.70
CA VAL A 257 5.45 5.38 6.73
C VAL A 257 5.93 4.14 7.48
N THR A 258 5.18 3.05 7.36
CA THR A 258 5.49 1.78 8.03
C THR A 258 5.94 0.70 7.07
N GLN A 259 5.49 0.73 5.81
CA GLN A 259 5.91 -0.26 4.81
C GLN A 259 6.13 0.39 3.45
N ILE A 260 7.16 -0.06 2.75
CA ILE A 260 7.44 0.28 1.36
C ILE A 260 7.61 -1.03 0.58
N ASN A 261 6.79 -1.24 -0.44
CA ASN A 261 6.89 -2.39 -1.34
C ASN A 261 6.73 -1.96 -2.80
N ILE A 262 7.84 -1.93 -3.53
CA ILE A 262 7.88 -1.61 -4.97
C ILE A 262 8.52 -2.75 -5.78
N THR A 263 8.32 -3.98 -5.35
CA THR A 263 8.89 -5.16 -6.00
C THR A 263 8.52 -5.24 -7.48
N SER A 264 9.49 -5.58 -8.34
CA SER A 264 9.26 -5.79 -9.78
C SER A 264 8.69 -4.59 -10.53
N ARG A 265 9.14 -3.37 -10.22
CA ARG A 265 8.65 -2.13 -10.85
C ARG A 265 9.61 -1.50 -11.84
N GLY A 266 10.79 -2.09 -12.06
CA GLY A 266 11.79 -1.58 -12.98
C GLY A 266 12.41 -0.25 -12.52
N VAL A 267 12.37 0.04 -11.23
CA VAL A 267 12.95 1.25 -10.64
C VAL A 267 14.46 1.07 -10.54
N GLY A 268 15.24 2.12 -10.81
CA GLY A 268 16.70 2.04 -10.75
C GLY A 268 17.34 3.30 -10.16
N GLY A 269 18.67 3.35 -10.25
CA GLY A 269 19.49 4.38 -9.61
C GLY A 269 20.07 3.89 -8.27
N ASN A 270 20.60 4.81 -7.47
CA ASN A 270 21.19 4.45 -6.18
C ASN A 270 20.12 4.38 -5.09
N LEU A 271 20.32 3.51 -4.10
CA LEU A 271 19.48 3.48 -2.89
C LEU A 271 19.61 4.83 -2.13
N PRO A 272 18.49 5.52 -1.85
CA PRO A 272 18.52 6.77 -1.10
C PRO A 272 19.10 6.61 0.30
N THR A 273 20.00 7.51 0.70
CA THR A 273 20.49 7.57 2.09
C THR A 273 19.39 7.96 3.07
N ASP A 274 18.39 8.70 2.60
CA ASP A 274 17.32 9.25 3.43
C ASP A 274 16.35 8.19 3.96
N PHE A 275 16.37 6.95 3.45
CA PHE A 275 15.64 5.85 4.08
C PHE A 275 16.02 5.64 5.55
N GLY A 276 17.23 6.03 5.95
CA GLY A 276 17.65 6.04 7.36
C GLY A 276 16.84 6.98 8.26
N GLN A 277 16.00 7.86 7.71
CA GLN A 277 15.15 8.79 8.46
C GLN A 277 13.74 8.24 8.74
N LEU A 278 13.36 7.11 8.13
CA LEU A 278 12.03 6.51 8.27
C LEU A 278 11.93 5.67 9.56
N ASP A 279 11.96 6.33 10.72
CA ASP A 279 12.08 5.69 12.05
C ASP A 279 10.90 4.78 12.48
N ARG A 280 9.83 4.67 11.67
CA ARG A 280 8.71 3.73 11.88
C ARG A 280 8.60 2.64 10.81
N LEU A 281 9.54 2.59 9.88
CA LEU A 281 9.52 1.61 8.79
C LEU A 281 9.80 0.21 9.34
N THR A 282 8.88 -0.72 9.11
CA THR A 282 8.98 -2.12 9.52
C THR A 282 9.28 -3.05 8.34
N ILE A 283 8.77 -2.73 7.15
CA ILE A 283 8.98 -3.53 5.94
C ILE A 283 9.55 -2.66 4.83
N LEU A 284 10.69 -3.09 4.28
CA LEU A 284 11.29 -2.52 3.08
C LEU A 284 11.52 -3.61 2.04
N ASP A 285 10.71 -3.64 0.99
CA ASP A 285 10.87 -4.55 -0.15
C ASP A 285 11.08 -3.76 -1.45
N LEU A 286 12.32 -3.80 -1.92
CA LEU A 286 12.77 -3.16 -3.16
C LEU A 286 13.22 -4.21 -4.18
N SER A 287 12.82 -5.47 -4.01
CA SER A 287 13.37 -6.59 -4.78
C SER A 287 12.98 -6.57 -6.26
N ASN A 288 13.79 -7.26 -7.08
CA ASN A 288 13.58 -7.41 -8.53
C ASN A 288 13.44 -6.07 -9.25
N ASN A 289 14.41 -5.18 -9.03
CA ASN A 289 14.49 -3.85 -9.63
C ASN A 289 15.87 -3.67 -10.29
N SER A 290 16.23 -2.43 -10.61
CA SER A 290 17.51 -2.07 -11.24
C SER A 290 18.33 -1.11 -10.35
N TYR A 291 18.22 -1.25 -9.02
CA TYR A 291 19.02 -0.45 -8.09
C TYR A 291 20.51 -0.80 -8.23
N ARG A 292 21.35 0.24 -8.25
CA ARG A 292 22.81 0.17 -8.45
C ARG A 292 23.55 0.81 -7.28
N GLY A 293 24.88 0.75 -7.34
CA GLY A 293 25.75 1.37 -6.34
C GLY A 293 25.76 0.61 -5.03
N ARG A 294 26.20 1.28 -3.96
CA ARG A 294 26.41 0.65 -2.64
C ARG A 294 25.14 0.68 -1.79
N VAL A 295 25.01 -0.30 -0.89
CA VAL A 295 24.03 -0.27 0.19
C VAL A 295 24.35 0.88 1.14
N PRO A 296 23.43 1.81 1.44
CA PRO A 296 23.72 2.98 2.24
C PRO A 296 23.82 2.62 3.73
N ALA A 297 24.87 3.14 4.39
CA ALA A 297 25.12 2.89 5.81
C ALA A 297 24.03 3.44 6.75
N SER A 298 23.18 4.34 6.25
CA SER A 298 22.06 4.94 6.99
C SER A 298 20.93 3.96 7.27
N LEU A 299 20.84 2.83 6.56
CA LEU A 299 19.83 1.78 6.86
C LEU A 299 19.95 1.25 8.29
N ARG A 300 21.14 1.34 8.91
CA ARG A 300 21.35 1.00 10.33
C ARG A 300 20.51 1.82 11.30
N ASN A 301 20.05 3.00 10.88
CA ASN A 301 19.26 3.90 11.73
C ASN A 301 17.80 3.44 11.82
N VAL A 302 17.34 2.59 10.90
CA VAL A 302 15.96 2.10 10.85
C VAL A 302 15.84 0.83 11.69
N THR A 303 15.98 0.99 13.00
CA THR A 303 16.01 -0.13 13.96
C THR A 303 14.67 -0.85 14.11
N THR A 304 13.59 -0.29 13.55
CA THR A 304 12.23 -0.86 13.54
C THR A 304 12.00 -1.91 12.47
N LEU A 305 12.94 -2.12 11.55
CA LEU A 305 12.78 -3.08 10.46
C LEU A 305 12.64 -4.51 10.99
N THR A 306 11.61 -5.19 10.50
CA THR A 306 11.38 -6.63 10.68
C THR A 306 11.60 -7.41 9.39
N ALA A 307 11.44 -6.76 8.22
CA ALA A 307 11.76 -7.38 6.93
C ALA A 307 12.49 -6.40 6.00
N MET A 308 13.63 -6.83 5.47
CA MET A 308 14.39 -6.10 4.46
C MET A 308 14.72 -7.02 3.28
N ASN A 309 14.22 -6.67 2.09
CA ASN A 309 14.49 -7.40 0.86
C ASN A 309 15.00 -6.44 -0.23
N LEU A 310 16.29 -6.55 -0.55
CA LEU A 310 16.95 -5.83 -1.64
C LEU A 310 17.40 -6.78 -2.77
N GLY A 311 16.90 -8.03 -2.76
CA GLY A 311 17.33 -9.06 -3.69
C GLY A 311 16.94 -8.79 -5.15
N GLY A 312 17.70 -9.32 -6.10
CA GLY A 312 17.42 -9.14 -7.54
C GLY A 312 17.62 -7.71 -8.01
N ASN A 313 18.75 -7.12 -7.69
CA ASN A 313 19.16 -5.78 -8.11
C ASN A 313 20.59 -5.81 -8.69
N GLU A 314 21.16 -4.64 -8.98
CA GLU A 314 22.55 -4.46 -9.44
C GLU A 314 23.43 -3.80 -8.35
N LEU A 315 23.11 -4.01 -7.06
CA LEU A 315 23.87 -3.44 -5.94
C LEU A 315 25.27 -4.04 -5.90
N GLU A 316 26.27 -3.21 -5.61
CA GLU A 316 27.68 -3.58 -5.70
C GLU A 316 28.51 -3.00 -4.55
N GLY A 317 29.77 -3.45 -4.47
CA GLY A 317 30.68 -3.05 -3.41
C GLY A 317 30.49 -3.85 -2.13
N GLU A 318 31.16 -3.40 -1.07
CA GLU A 318 31.06 -4.03 0.25
C GLU A 318 29.85 -3.50 1.01
N LEU A 319 29.25 -4.36 1.84
CA LEU A 319 28.25 -3.92 2.81
C LEU A 319 28.89 -2.94 3.81
N PRO A 320 28.17 -1.89 4.23
CA PRO A 320 28.66 -1.00 5.28
C PRO A 320 29.04 -1.76 6.55
N GLY A 321 30.00 -1.19 7.30
CA GLY A 321 30.29 -1.64 8.66
C GLY A 321 29.12 -1.32 9.59
N PHE A 322 28.11 -2.18 9.61
CA PHE A 322 26.95 -2.06 10.49
C PHE A 322 27.38 -2.31 11.93
N PRO A 323 26.96 -1.46 12.89
CA PRO A 323 27.26 -1.68 14.29
C PRO A 323 26.57 -2.96 14.80
N PRO A 324 27.10 -3.59 15.86
CA PRO A 324 26.45 -4.73 16.48
C PRO A 324 24.99 -4.43 16.83
N LEU A 325 24.10 -5.40 16.61
CA LEU A 325 22.66 -5.30 16.87
C LEU A 325 21.90 -4.21 16.09
N ALA A 326 22.49 -3.62 15.04
CA ALA A 326 21.79 -2.62 14.21
C ALA A 326 20.47 -3.14 13.62
N PHE A 327 20.39 -4.44 13.37
CA PHE A 327 19.24 -5.13 12.78
C PHE A 327 18.66 -6.18 13.73
N GLN A 328 18.64 -5.88 15.03
CA GLN A 328 18.18 -6.82 16.06
C GLN A 328 16.72 -7.25 15.93
N ASN A 329 15.87 -6.48 15.24
CA ASN A 329 14.45 -6.80 15.07
C ASN A 329 14.13 -7.51 13.75
N LEU A 330 15.13 -7.74 12.88
CA LEU A 330 14.88 -8.39 11.60
C LEU A 330 14.47 -9.84 11.80
N GLU A 331 13.36 -10.21 11.17
CA GLU A 331 12.87 -11.57 11.00
C GLU A 331 13.33 -12.16 9.66
N ARG A 332 13.40 -11.31 8.61
CA ARG A 332 13.74 -11.71 7.25
C ARG A 332 14.71 -10.71 6.61
N LEU A 333 15.82 -11.23 6.09
CA LEU A 333 16.81 -10.45 5.36
C LEU A 333 17.16 -11.13 4.04
N SER A 334 17.03 -10.40 2.93
CA SER A 334 17.54 -10.83 1.63
C SER A 334 18.34 -9.75 0.92
N PHE A 335 19.56 -10.11 0.51
CA PHE A 335 20.42 -9.35 -0.40
C PHE A 335 20.74 -10.16 -1.67
N SER A 336 19.99 -11.23 -1.94
CA SER A 336 20.36 -12.20 -2.95
C SER A 336 20.36 -11.64 -4.37
N ASN A 337 21.09 -12.30 -5.27
CA ASN A 337 21.14 -11.94 -6.68
C ASN A 337 21.51 -10.46 -6.91
N ASN A 338 22.69 -10.08 -6.42
CA ASN A 338 23.32 -8.77 -6.58
C ASN A 338 24.82 -8.95 -6.94
N ARG A 339 25.61 -7.88 -6.90
CA ARG A 339 27.07 -7.87 -7.13
C ARG A 339 27.85 -7.49 -5.87
N LEU A 340 27.30 -7.78 -4.69
CA LEU A 340 27.90 -7.42 -3.41
C LEU A 340 29.14 -8.29 -3.12
N LYS A 341 30.12 -7.73 -2.41
CA LYS A 341 31.38 -8.39 -2.06
C LYS A 341 31.79 -8.10 -0.61
N GLY A 342 32.96 -8.59 -0.20
CA GLY A 342 33.48 -8.44 1.15
C GLY A 342 33.14 -9.62 2.04
N ASN A 343 33.51 -9.54 3.33
CA ASN A 343 33.20 -10.58 4.32
C ASN A 343 31.84 -10.37 4.99
N LEU A 344 31.36 -11.41 5.66
CA LEU A 344 30.04 -11.41 6.32
C LEU A 344 30.09 -10.97 7.80
N SER A 345 31.26 -10.78 8.40
CA SER A 345 31.42 -10.59 9.85
C SER A 345 30.63 -9.39 10.39
N SER A 346 30.69 -8.24 9.72
CA SER A 346 29.94 -7.05 10.16
C SER A 346 28.43 -7.24 10.03
N LEU A 347 27.96 -7.89 8.96
CA LEU A 347 26.54 -8.17 8.77
C LEU A 347 26.03 -9.13 9.85
N VAL A 348 26.70 -10.26 10.05
CA VAL A 348 26.31 -11.25 11.06
C VAL A 348 26.30 -10.63 12.46
N ASN A 349 27.28 -9.79 12.80
CA ASN A 349 27.31 -9.09 14.09
C ASN A 349 26.16 -8.10 14.28
N SER A 350 25.62 -7.53 13.20
CA SER A 350 24.47 -6.63 13.26
C SER A 350 23.12 -7.33 13.47
N LEU A 351 23.04 -8.64 13.21
CA LEU A 351 21.83 -9.45 13.33
C LEU A 351 21.62 -10.00 14.75
N ALA A 352 20.37 -10.31 15.10
CA ALA A 352 20.00 -11.00 16.33
C ALA A 352 18.72 -11.82 16.13
N GLU A 353 18.23 -12.43 17.21
CA GLU A 353 16.86 -12.93 17.28
C GLU A 353 15.86 -11.77 17.15
N PRO A 354 14.83 -11.86 16.29
CA PRO A 354 14.11 -13.10 15.90
C PRO A 354 14.35 -13.60 14.46
N LEU A 355 15.52 -13.37 13.86
CA LEU A 355 15.77 -13.70 12.44
C LEU A 355 15.52 -15.18 12.11
N PHE A 356 14.57 -15.44 11.21
CA PHE A 356 14.24 -16.79 10.74
C PHE A 356 14.60 -17.06 9.27
N ASN A 357 14.81 -16.02 8.46
CA ASN A 357 15.22 -16.17 7.05
C ASN A 357 16.40 -15.25 6.71
N LEU A 358 17.46 -15.85 6.17
CA LEU A 358 18.64 -15.17 5.68
C LEU A 358 19.00 -15.68 4.28
N ASP A 359 18.89 -14.80 3.27
CA ASP A 359 19.27 -15.11 1.89
C ASP A 359 20.30 -14.09 1.35
N LEU A 360 21.54 -14.54 1.24
CA LEU A 360 22.66 -13.78 0.68
C LEU A 360 23.19 -14.41 -0.61
N SER A 361 22.41 -15.32 -1.20
CA SER A 361 22.83 -16.11 -2.34
C SER A 361 23.12 -15.28 -3.59
N ARG A 362 23.88 -15.84 -4.54
CA ARG A 362 24.15 -15.22 -5.85
C ARG A 362 24.75 -13.81 -5.73
N ASN A 363 25.87 -13.72 -5.02
CA ASN A 363 26.66 -12.51 -4.86
C ASN A 363 28.16 -12.86 -5.06
N SER A 364 29.06 -11.98 -4.62
CA SER A 364 30.51 -12.20 -4.59
C SER A 364 31.08 -12.06 -3.18
N PHE A 365 30.31 -12.41 -2.15
CA PHE A 365 30.80 -12.44 -0.76
C PHE A 365 31.95 -13.46 -0.63
N SER A 366 32.92 -13.13 0.22
CA SER A 366 34.19 -13.86 0.35
C SER A 366 34.64 -13.98 1.81
N GLY A 367 35.68 -14.76 2.07
CA GLY A 367 36.14 -15.03 3.44
C GLY A 367 35.34 -16.14 4.10
N ALA A 368 35.61 -16.38 5.39
CA ALA A 368 34.95 -17.43 6.17
C ALA A 368 33.51 -17.07 6.54
N ILE A 369 32.68 -18.09 6.72
CA ILE A 369 31.37 -17.96 7.34
C ILE A 369 31.59 -17.66 8.85
N PRO A 370 31.15 -16.52 9.38
CA PRO A 370 31.41 -16.14 10.78
C PRO A 370 30.73 -17.09 11.78
N THR A 371 31.42 -17.45 12.86
CA THR A 371 30.88 -18.32 13.92
C THR A 371 29.77 -17.65 14.71
N GLU A 372 29.70 -16.33 14.69
CA GLU A 372 28.64 -15.55 15.35
C GLU A 372 27.23 -15.82 14.78
N LEU A 373 27.10 -16.56 13.66
CA LEU A 373 25.80 -17.05 13.19
C LEU A 373 25.11 -17.97 14.21
N GLU A 374 25.87 -18.68 15.06
CA GLU A 374 25.36 -19.58 16.11
C GLU A 374 24.38 -18.91 17.08
N LYS A 375 24.41 -17.57 17.18
CA LYS A 375 23.47 -16.83 18.03
C LYS A 375 22.04 -16.78 17.47
N LEU A 376 21.85 -17.11 16.19
CA LEU A 376 20.56 -17.05 15.46
C LEU A 376 19.85 -18.42 15.54
N LYS A 377 19.44 -18.81 16.74
CA LYS A 377 18.74 -20.04 17.08
C LYS A 377 17.35 -20.17 16.44
N ASN A 378 16.66 -19.07 16.12
CA ASN A 378 15.39 -19.13 15.37
C ASN A 378 15.57 -19.18 13.86
N LEU A 379 16.80 -19.17 13.35
CA LEU A 379 17.06 -19.24 11.91
C LEU A 379 16.53 -20.56 11.35
N GLN A 380 15.59 -20.48 10.40
CA GLN A 380 14.98 -21.63 9.73
C GLN A 380 15.53 -21.84 8.34
N ASN A 381 15.84 -20.75 7.63
CA ASN A 381 16.28 -20.79 6.24
C ASN A 381 17.56 -19.95 6.09
N MET A 382 18.64 -20.60 5.66
CA MET A 382 19.91 -19.97 5.34
C MET A 382 20.34 -20.33 3.92
N ASP A 383 20.39 -19.35 3.02
CA ASP A 383 20.95 -19.51 1.68
C ASP A 383 22.14 -18.56 1.49
N LEU A 384 23.33 -19.14 1.42
CA LEU A 384 24.60 -18.45 1.13
C LEU A 384 25.20 -18.92 -0.20
N SER A 385 24.42 -19.64 -1.02
CA SER A 385 24.91 -20.30 -2.22
C SER A 385 25.38 -19.32 -3.30
N SER A 386 26.18 -19.81 -4.25
CA SER A 386 26.65 -19.01 -5.38
C SER A 386 27.37 -17.73 -4.95
N ASN A 387 28.36 -17.88 -4.08
CA ASN A 387 29.25 -16.82 -3.59
C ASN A 387 30.72 -17.27 -3.77
N ARG A 388 31.66 -16.57 -3.14
CA ARG A 388 33.09 -16.89 -3.09
C ARG A 388 33.55 -17.16 -1.66
N LEU A 389 32.67 -17.70 -0.82
CA LEU A 389 32.98 -17.99 0.59
C LEU A 389 34.04 -19.10 0.66
N THR A 390 34.99 -18.93 1.57
CA THR A 390 36.19 -19.79 1.72
C THR A 390 36.30 -20.31 3.14
N GLY A 391 37.26 -21.20 3.41
CA GLY A 391 37.55 -21.65 4.77
C GLY A 391 36.68 -22.84 5.19
N GLU A 392 36.81 -23.23 6.45
CA GLU A 392 36.12 -24.38 7.02
C GLU A 392 34.76 -23.99 7.62
N LEU A 393 33.86 -24.96 7.75
CA LEU A 393 32.61 -24.77 8.50
C LEU A 393 32.91 -24.90 9.99
N THR A 394 33.26 -23.79 10.63
CA THR A 394 33.66 -23.77 12.05
C THR A 394 32.50 -23.54 13.02
N PHE A 395 31.30 -23.23 12.53
CA PHE A 395 30.13 -23.00 13.37
C PHE A 395 29.40 -24.31 13.71
N GLU A 396 28.93 -24.39 14.94
CA GLU A 396 28.19 -25.52 15.50
C GLU A 396 26.73 -25.50 15.04
N LEU A 397 26.42 -26.27 13.99
CA LEU A 397 25.09 -26.36 13.37
C LEU A 397 23.99 -26.85 14.34
N ASP A 398 24.35 -27.60 15.37
CA ASP A 398 23.45 -28.04 16.44
C ASP A 398 22.96 -26.88 17.32
N LYS A 399 23.68 -25.75 17.36
CA LYS A 399 23.20 -24.52 18.02
C LYS A 399 22.13 -23.80 17.20
N LEU A 400 22.06 -24.02 15.90
CA LEU A 400 21.01 -23.51 15.01
C LEU A 400 19.78 -24.42 15.10
N SER A 401 19.20 -24.52 16.29
CA SER A 401 18.21 -25.54 16.65
C SER A 401 16.93 -25.51 15.80
N SER A 402 16.63 -24.39 15.14
CA SER A 402 15.44 -24.24 14.28
C SER A 402 15.73 -24.38 12.78
N LEU A 403 16.99 -24.60 12.39
CA LEU A 403 17.40 -24.56 10.99
C LEU A 403 16.85 -25.75 10.21
N GLN A 404 16.04 -25.46 9.20
CA GLN A 404 15.38 -26.45 8.34
C GLN A 404 16.04 -26.51 6.96
N TYR A 405 16.42 -25.37 6.39
CA TYR A 405 17.01 -25.29 5.05
C TYR A 405 18.37 -24.62 5.11
N LEU A 406 19.41 -25.34 4.65
CA LEU A 406 20.77 -24.84 4.54
C LEU A 406 21.30 -25.05 3.12
N ASN A 407 21.57 -23.95 2.42
CA ASN A 407 22.20 -23.99 1.10
C ASN A 407 23.51 -23.21 1.10
N LEU A 408 24.62 -23.94 1.00
CA LEU A 408 25.98 -23.42 0.91
C LEU A 408 26.62 -23.73 -0.44
N SER A 409 25.83 -24.21 -1.40
CA SER A 409 26.35 -24.70 -2.67
C SER A 409 27.06 -23.63 -3.50
N SER A 410 27.94 -24.06 -4.39
CA SER A 410 28.64 -23.17 -5.33
C SER A 410 29.42 -22.06 -4.61
N ASN A 411 30.34 -22.48 -3.74
CA ASN A 411 31.28 -21.65 -3.00
C ASN A 411 32.69 -22.29 -3.08
N LEU A 412 33.65 -21.79 -2.29
CA LEU A 412 35.02 -22.28 -2.17
C LEU A 412 35.29 -22.81 -0.75
N LEU A 413 34.26 -23.34 -0.08
CA LEU A 413 34.37 -23.88 1.27
C LEU A 413 35.15 -25.19 1.25
N ARG A 414 36.00 -25.40 2.24
CA ARG A 414 36.96 -26.52 2.30
C ARG A 414 36.98 -27.19 3.66
N GLY A 415 37.84 -28.20 3.80
CA GLY A 415 38.03 -28.94 5.05
C GLY A 415 36.99 -30.04 5.26
N THR A 416 36.73 -30.37 6.53
CA THR A 416 35.81 -31.46 6.93
C THR A 416 34.41 -30.91 7.17
N VAL A 417 33.38 -31.57 6.66
CA VAL A 417 31.99 -31.24 7.02
C VAL A 417 31.73 -31.65 8.48
N PRO A 418 31.35 -30.72 9.38
CA PRO A 418 31.16 -31.01 10.80
C PRO A 418 30.16 -32.13 11.04
N SER A 419 30.48 -33.04 11.96
CA SER A 419 29.56 -34.15 12.28
C SER A 419 28.27 -33.68 12.94
N THR A 420 28.27 -32.49 13.54
CA THR A 420 27.09 -31.86 14.15
C THR A 420 25.99 -31.54 13.14
N LEU A 421 26.33 -31.36 11.86
CA LEU A 421 25.36 -31.24 10.76
C LEU A 421 24.39 -32.44 10.74
N TRP A 422 24.92 -33.64 11.02
CA TRP A 422 24.17 -34.89 10.95
C TRP A 422 23.38 -35.21 12.22
N SER A 423 23.64 -34.49 13.32
CA SER A 423 22.90 -34.60 14.58
C SER A 423 21.84 -33.53 14.75
N SER A 424 21.71 -32.60 13.80
CA SER A 424 20.62 -31.62 13.82
C SER A 424 19.27 -32.33 13.74
N SER A 425 18.37 -31.97 14.67
CA SER A 425 17.02 -32.53 14.74
C SER A 425 16.01 -31.79 13.86
N SER A 426 16.35 -30.60 13.37
CA SER A 426 15.44 -29.70 12.63
C SER A 426 15.75 -29.60 11.14
N LEU A 427 16.97 -29.94 10.72
CA LEU A 427 17.36 -29.86 9.31
C LEU A 427 16.50 -30.78 8.44
N GLN A 428 15.98 -30.20 7.36
CA GLN A 428 15.15 -30.85 6.34
C GLN A 428 15.82 -30.87 4.96
N LEU A 429 16.71 -29.90 4.68
CA LEU A 429 17.39 -29.86 3.39
C LEU A 429 18.76 -29.23 3.55
N VAL A 430 19.77 -29.91 3.01
CA VAL A 430 21.14 -29.43 2.98
C VAL A 430 21.73 -29.57 1.57
N ASP A 431 22.22 -28.46 1.02
CA ASP A 431 22.99 -28.45 -0.24
C ASP A 431 24.40 -27.88 0.00
N LEU A 432 25.39 -28.77 -0.10
CA LEU A 432 26.82 -28.44 0.00
C LEU A 432 27.55 -28.57 -1.35
N SER A 433 26.81 -28.78 -2.44
CA SER A 433 27.37 -29.10 -3.75
C SER A 433 28.29 -28.00 -4.29
N ASN A 434 29.23 -28.37 -5.17
CA ASN A 434 30.15 -27.41 -5.81
C ASN A 434 30.94 -26.58 -4.78
N ASN A 435 31.61 -27.28 -3.85
CA ASN A 435 32.57 -26.74 -2.89
C ASN A 435 33.86 -27.58 -2.96
N GLU A 436 34.84 -27.27 -2.10
CA GLU A 436 36.16 -27.90 -2.00
C GLU A 436 36.33 -28.76 -0.74
N PHE A 437 35.25 -29.34 -0.21
CA PHE A 437 35.31 -30.23 0.96
C PHE A 437 36.12 -31.50 0.67
N GLU A 438 37.03 -31.84 1.58
CA GLU A 438 37.98 -32.96 1.41
C GLU A 438 37.42 -34.26 1.99
N THR A 439 36.70 -34.17 3.10
CA THR A 439 36.22 -35.32 3.87
C THR A 439 34.75 -35.15 4.23
N LEU A 440 33.97 -36.18 3.92
CA LEU A 440 32.62 -36.37 4.45
C LEU A 440 32.72 -37.52 5.46
N ASN A 441 32.37 -37.28 6.73
CA ASN A 441 32.30 -38.38 7.70
C ASN A 441 31.03 -39.23 7.41
N LEU A 442 31.18 -40.13 6.43
CA LEU A 442 30.13 -41.00 5.91
C LEU A 442 29.55 -41.92 6.99
N THR A 443 30.31 -42.27 8.02
CA THR A 443 29.84 -43.11 9.13
C THR A 443 28.85 -42.35 10.01
N THR A 444 29.16 -41.11 10.41
CA THR A 444 28.19 -40.27 11.16
C THR A 444 27.00 -39.87 10.31
N TRP A 445 27.23 -39.62 9.01
CA TRP A 445 26.16 -39.36 8.05
C TRP A 445 25.18 -40.55 7.96
N TYR A 446 25.70 -41.76 7.71
CA TYR A 446 24.89 -42.97 7.59
C TYR A 446 24.13 -43.28 8.89
N GLN A 447 24.75 -43.09 10.06
CA GLN A 447 24.09 -43.25 11.35
C GLN A 447 23.01 -42.19 11.62
N GLY A 448 23.19 -40.96 11.14
CA GLY A 448 22.18 -39.90 11.19
C GLY A 448 20.98 -40.22 10.30
N VAL A 449 21.23 -40.64 9.06
CA VAL A 449 20.20 -41.09 8.10
C VAL A 449 19.37 -42.24 8.66
N LEU A 450 19.99 -43.22 9.33
CA LEU A 450 19.28 -44.34 9.95
C LEU A 450 18.41 -43.94 11.15
N LYS A 451 18.69 -42.80 11.80
CA LYS A 451 17.95 -42.30 12.97
C LYS A 451 16.83 -41.33 12.61
N ALA A 452 16.95 -40.59 11.51
CA ALA A 452 15.93 -39.67 11.01
C ALA A 452 14.87 -40.42 10.19
N LYS A 453 13.60 -40.38 10.63
CA LYS A 453 12.49 -41.21 10.11
C LYS A 453 11.92 -40.82 8.72
N SER A 454 12.63 -40.06 7.87
CA SER A 454 12.07 -39.66 6.55
C SER A 454 13.05 -39.39 5.40
N LEU A 455 14.35 -39.66 5.51
CA LEU A 455 15.33 -39.23 4.49
C LEU A 455 15.19 -39.97 3.13
N GLU A 456 14.52 -39.36 2.14
CA GLU A 456 14.60 -39.77 0.73
C GLU A 456 15.88 -39.20 0.07
N ALA A 457 16.99 -39.90 0.23
CA ALA A 457 18.21 -39.62 -0.52
C ALA A 457 18.08 -40.15 -1.98
N LEU A 458 17.68 -39.31 -2.93
CA LEU A 458 17.75 -39.63 -4.35
C LEU A 458 19.22 -39.74 -4.80
N GLN A 459 19.70 -40.98 -4.87
CA GLN A 459 21.00 -41.39 -5.39
C GLN A 459 21.14 -40.99 -6.88
N PHE A 460 21.83 -39.88 -7.18
CA PHE A 460 22.27 -39.56 -8.54
C PHE A 460 23.76 -39.90 -8.71
N LEU A 461 24.05 -41.20 -8.87
CA LEU A 461 25.37 -41.70 -9.25
C LEU A 461 25.54 -41.63 -10.78
N GLY A 462 26.45 -40.77 -11.26
CA GLY A 462 26.80 -40.67 -12.67
C GLY A 462 28.22 -40.16 -12.93
N ARG A 463 29.17 -41.11 -13.10
CA ARG A 463 30.56 -41.04 -13.66
C ARG A 463 31.44 -39.84 -13.20
N SER A 464 32.57 -39.99 -12.49
CA SER A 464 33.67 -40.94 -12.70
C SER A 464 34.86 -40.68 -11.73
N SER A 465 35.58 -41.76 -11.44
CA SER A 465 36.92 -41.94 -10.86
C SER A 465 37.37 -41.09 -9.66
N CYS A 466 37.37 -41.77 -8.51
CA CYS A 466 38.19 -41.40 -7.38
C CYS A 466 39.69 -41.51 -7.67
N ARG A 467 40.37 -40.37 -7.65
CA ARG A 467 41.40 -40.10 -6.65
C ARG A 467 41.10 -38.72 -6.02
N GLY A 468 40.04 -38.45 -5.26
CA GLY A 468 38.81 -39.17 -4.91
C GLY A 468 38.17 -38.44 -3.74
N ILE A 469 37.41 -37.35 -3.91
CA ILE A 469 36.22 -37.16 -4.76
C ILE A 469 36.12 -35.68 -5.19
N LYS A 470 35.99 -35.39 -6.50
CA LYS A 470 35.49 -34.10 -6.99
C LYS A 470 33.96 -34.16 -7.00
N SER A 471 33.32 -33.70 -5.92
CA SER A 471 31.86 -33.72 -5.77
C SER A 471 31.22 -32.69 -6.71
N ARG A 472 30.50 -33.18 -7.73
CA ARG A 472 29.45 -32.42 -8.41
C ARG A 472 28.11 -33.00 -7.94
N ARG A 473 27.44 -32.24 -7.06
CA ARG A 473 26.10 -32.46 -6.48
C ARG A 473 26.02 -33.44 -5.30
N LEU A 474 25.97 -32.87 -4.09
CA LEU A 474 25.42 -33.47 -2.88
C LEU A 474 24.07 -32.78 -2.63
N TYR A 475 22.96 -33.38 -3.07
CA TYR A 475 21.60 -32.90 -2.83
C TYR A 475 20.94 -33.87 -1.85
N LEU A 476 20.58 -33.39 -0.66
CA LEU A 476 19.93 -34.19 0.37
C LEU A 476 18.59 -33.55 0.69
N GLN A 477 17.51 -34.21 0.29
CA GLN A 477 16.14 -33.93 0.72
C GLN A 477 15.83 -34.90 1.87
N ILE A 478 15.41 -34.37 3.04
CA ILE A 478 15.14 -35.15 4.26
C ILE A 478 13.66 -35.44 4.43
#